data_AF-A0A7H8J0P9-F1
#
_entry.id   AF-A0A7H8J0P9-F1
#
_cell.length_a   1.000
_cell.length_b   1.000
_cell.length_c   1.000
_cell.angle_alpha   90.00
_cell.angle_beta   90.00
_cell.angle_gamma   90.00
#
_symmetry.space_group_name_H-M   'P 1'
#
loop_
_entity.id
_entity.type
_entity.pdbx_description
1 polymer ?
#
loop_
_entity_poly.entity_id
_entity_poly.type
_entity_poly.pdbx_seq_one_letter_code
_entity_poly.pdbx_strand_id
1 'polypeptide(L)'
;MSTPRETTRDEALGQLIAAAQRQLEADWLLLTTAQQTVLRALSSARRRGARPGAVPPAVRTALAAFTAATARFNTDVGALVERWTAVDLPRAYRLGAEDALRSALLTPDARRPAFEWSPTHQDVLSVLTAACYPVLIRRITDIVRRAQAFARAATAAARALDPPTTDDLATQHPLDTVPYGRGTQHPAASWARAALSAQSVTVANTGALTATTADLEARWVQVTDGPECGWTSHPEPDRAHDTLRSAEEAAIYPIAHPGCLRRFIPRPDLNHDPAIEEGQPV
;
A
#
# COMPACT_ATOMS: atom_id res chain seq x y z
N MET A 1 12.77 -37.60 -3.52
CA MET A 1 13.09 -36.26 -3.00
C MET A 1 12.37 -35.26 -3.88
N SER A 2 11.26 -34.68 -3.41
CA SER A 2 10.55 -33.63 -4.16
C SER A 2 11.40 -32.36 -4.10
N THR A 3 11.80 -31.85 -5.26
CA THR A 3 12.40 -30.52 -5.39
C THR A 3 11.46 -29.49 -4.78
N PRO A 4 11.95 -28.55 -3.93
CA PRO A 4 11.13 -27.46 -3.43
C PRO A 4 10.51 -26.70 -4.60
N ARG A 5 9.19 -26.51 -4.58
CA ARG A 5 8.51 -25.66 -5.56
C ARG A 5 9.03 -24.23 -5.38
N GLU A 6 9.70 -23.70 -6.39
CA GLU A 6 10.12 -22.29 -6.40
C GLU A 6 8.88 -21.41 -6.25
N THR A 7 8.89 -20.50 -5.27
CA THR A 7 7.83 -19.53 -5.06
C THR A 7 7.85 -18.51 -6.19
N THR A 8 6.72 -18.27 -6.84
CA THR A 8 6.64 -17.28 -7.91
C THR A 8 6.77 -15.85 -7.36
N ARG A 9 7.12 -14.89 -8.22
CA ARG A 9 7.13 -13.46 -7.86
C ARG A 9 5.80 -13.05 -7.21
N ASP A 10 4.69 -13.42 -7.84
CA ASP A 10 3.34 -13.01 -7.42
C ASP A 10 2.96 -13.63 -6.07
N GLU A 11 3.33 -14.90 -5.83
CA GLU A 11 3.14 -15.56 -4.54
C GLU A 11 3.95 -14.86 -3.43
N ALA A 12 5.23 -14.57 -3.67
CA ALA A 12 6.10 -13.90 -2.70
C ALA A 12 5.64 -12.47 -2.40
N LEU A 13 5.26 -11.72 -3.44
CA LEU A 13 4.74 -10.36 -3.30
C LEU A 13 3.40 -10.35 -2.54
N GLY A 14 2.50 -11.28 -2.89
CA GLY A 14 1.23 -11.47 -2.20
C GLY A 14 1.41 -11.78 -0.70
N GLN A 15 2.41 -12.58 -0.34
CA GLN A 15 2.72 -12.87 1.07
C GLN A 15 3.20 -11.62 1.83
N LEU A 16 4.09 -10.81 1.24
CA LEU A 16 4.56 -9.55 1.84
C LEU A 16 3.41 -8.58 2.08
N ILE A 17 2.61 -8.36 1.04
CA ILE A 17 1.42 -7.51 1.07
C ILE A 17 0.45 -7.99 2.16
N ALA A 18 0.12 -9.28 2.18
CA ALA A 18 -0.86 -9.82 3.11
C ALA A 18 -0.37 -9.75 4.57
N ALA A 19 0.94 -9.89 4.82
CA ALA A 19 1.50 -9.76 6.16
C ALA A 19 1.37 -8.32 6.70
N ALA A 20 1.76 -7.33 5.90
CA ALA A 20 1.63 -5.92 6.26
C ALA A 20 0.17 -5.49 6.43
N GLN A 21 -0.72 -5.95 5.53
CA GLN A 21 -2.17 -5.70 5.62
C GLN A 21 -2.77 -6.26 6.91
N ARG A 22 -2.49 -7.52 7.25
CA ARG A 22 -3.04 -8.14 8.47
C ARG A 22 -2.62 -7.37 9.72
N GLN A 23 -1.36 -6.95 9.81
CA GLN A 23 -0.89 -6.17 10.95
C GLN A 23 -1.62 -4.82 11.03
N LEU A 24 -1.68 -4.09 9.92
CA LEU A 24 -2.35 -2.78 9.87
C LEU A 24 -3.84 -2.89 10.21
N GLU A 25 -4.55 -3.88 9.65
CA GLU A 25 -5.96 -4.14 9.95
C GLU A 25 -6.18 -4.47 11.43
N ALA A 26 -5.30 -5.28 12.04
CA ALA A 26 -5.39 -5.64 13.46
C ALA A 26 -5.21 -4.41 14.37
N ASP A 27 -4.21 -3.57 14.12
CA ASP A 27 -3.95 -2.37 14.92
C ASP A 27 -5.09 -1.36 14.78
N TRP A 28 -5.65 -1.23 13.58
CA TRP A 28 -6.81 -0.37 13.32
C TRP A 28 -8.10 -0.86 14.00
N LEU A 29 -8.31 -2.17 14.02
CA LEU A 29 -9.45 -2.79 14.70
C LEU A 29 -9.38 -2.54 16.21
N LEU A 30 -8.19 -2.57 16.81
CA LEU A 30 -8.01 -2.25 18.23
C LEU A 30 -8.39 -0.80 18.54
N LEU A 31 -7.95 0.14 17.70
CA LEU A 31 -8.26 1.56 17.86
C LEU A 31 -9.78 1.83 17.75
N THR A 32 -10.42 1.28 16.72
CA THR A 32 -11.86 1.46 16.49
C THR A 32 -12.70 0.76 17.57
N THR A 33 -12.30 -0.43 18.03
CA THR A 33 -12.95 -1.12 19.17
C THR A 33 -12.86 -0.29 20.46
N ALA A 34 -11.72 0.36 20.70
CA ALA A 34 -11.57 1.25 21.84
C ALA A 34 -12.48 2.48 21.74
N GLN A 35 -12.64 3.07 20.55
CA GLN A 35 -13.59 4.16 20.30
C GLN A 35 -15.03 3.71 20.63
N GLN A 36 -15.45 2.56 20.11
CA GLN A 36 -16.78 2.01 20.37
C GLN A 36 -17.04 1.72 21.86
N THR A 37 -15.99 1.41 22.61
CA THR A 37 -16.07 1.22 24.05
C THR A 37 -16.30 2.54 24.79
N VAL A 38 -15.65 3.62 24.37
CA VAL A 38 -15.92 4.98 24.89
C VAL A 38 -17.37 5.40 24.60
N LEU A 39 -17.84 5.22 23.36
CA LEU A 39 -19.21 5.56 22.97
C LEU A 39 -20.24 4.80 23.82
N ARG A 40 -20.09 3.47 23.96
CA ARG A 40 -20.98 2.65 24.81
C ARG A 40 -20.97 3.08 26.28
N ALA A 41 -19.82 3.49 26.80
CA ALA A 41 -19.70 4.01 28.16
C ALA A 41 -20.44 5.35 28.33
N LEU A 42 -20.33 6.25 27.36
CA LEU A 42 -21.08 7.51 27.31
C LEU A 42 -22.59 7.28 27.27
N SER A 43 -23.09 6.45 26.33
CA SER A 43 -24.52 6.13 26.24
C SER A 43 -25.06 5.52 27.54
N SER A 44 -24.28 4.65 28.16
CA SER A 44 -24.66 4.00 29.43
C SER A 44 -24.68 4.97 30.60
N ALA A 45 -23.73 5.90 30.68
CA ALA A 45 -23.73 6.95 31.69
C ALA A 45 -24.95 7.88 31.55
N ARG A 46 -25.31 8.25 30.31
CA ARG A 46 -26.49 9.07 30.01
C ARG A 46 -27.78 8.39 30.48
N ARG A 47 -27.96 7.10 30.16
CA ARG A 47 -29.13 6.32 30.60
C ARG A 47 -29.26 6.20 32.12
N ARG A 48 -28.15 6.26 32.86
CA ARG A 48 -28.14 6.18 34.33
C ARG A 48 -28.27 7.54 35.02
N GLY A 49 -28.50 8.62 34.27
CA GLY A 49 -28.64 9.96 34.85
C GLY A 49 -27.37 10.44 35.55
N ALA A 50 -26.19 10.14 34.98
CA ALA A 50 -24.92 10.59 35.55
C ALA A 50 -24.92 12.11 35.77
N ARG A 51 -24.40 12.55 36.93
CA ARG A 51 -24.38 13.97 37.30
C ARG A 51 -23.50 14.77 36.33
N PRO A 52 -23.95 15.95 35.88
CA PRO A 52 -23.15 16.86 35.07
C PRO A 52 -21.87 17.32 35.80
N GLY A 53 -20.87 17.77 35.03
CA GLY A 53 -19.64 18.39 35.55
C GLY A 53 -18.51 17.42 35.95
N ALA A 54 -18.76 16.12 36.06
CA ALA A 54 -17.73 15.12 36.35
C ALA A 54 -17.76 13.95 35.36
N VAL A 55 -16.58 13.45 34.96
CA VAL A 55 -16.49 12.29 34.07
C VAL A 55 -16.77 11.01 34.88
N PRO A 56 -17.80 10.22 34.53
CA PRO A 56 -18.14 8.99 35.25
C PRO A 56 -16.98 7.98 35.24
N PRO A 57 -16.79 7.17 36.30
CA PRO A 57 -15.68 6.21 36.38
C PRO A 57 -15.54 5.30 35.16
N ALA A 58 -16.66 4.73 34.67
CA ALA A 58 -16.66 3.86 33.48
C ALA A 58 -16.18 4.59 32.21
N VAL A 59 -16.55 5.87 32.05
CA VAL A 59 -16.12 6.70 30.92
C VAL A 59 -14.63 7.03 31.06
N ARG A 60 -14.14 7.33 32.28
CA ARG A 60 -12.71 7.55 32.52
C ARG A 60 -11.87 6.32 32.18
N THR A 61 -12.31 5.14 32.61
CA THR A 61 -11.64 3.87 32.28
C THR A 61 -11.61 3.64 30.77
N ALA A 62 -12.72 3.85 30.08
CA ALA A 62 -12.78 3.70 28.63
C ALA A 62 -11.88 4.72 27.89
N LEU A 63 -11.84 5.98 28.34
CA LEU A 63 -10.96 7.01 27.78
C LEU A 63 -9.48 6.72 27.99
N ALA A 64 -9.10 6.18 29.16
CA ALA A 64 -7.73 5.74 29.43
C ALA A 64 -7.33 4.61 28.48
N ALA A 65 -8.19 3.59 28.31
CA ALA A 65 -7.96 2.50 27.37
C ALA A 65 -7.86 2.98 25.92
N PHE A 66 -8.72 3.93 25.51
CA PHE A 66 -8.67 4.54 24.19
C PHE A 66 -7.38 5.35 23.93
N THR A 67 -6.91 6.08 24.94
CA THR A 67 -5.66 6.84 24.86
C THR A 67 -4.46 5.90 24.73
N ALA A 68 -4.45 4.80 25.49
CA ALA A 68 -3.44 3.75 25.36
C ALA A 68 -3.48 3.07 23.97
N ALA A 69 -4.68 2.76 23.45
CA ALA A 69 -4.85 2.22 22.10
C ALA A 69 -4.36 3.19 21.01
N THR A 70 -4.58 4.50 21.19
CA THR A 70 -4.08 5.53 20.26
C THR A 70 -2.56 5.61 20.26
N ALA A 71 -1.93 5.59 21.44
CA ALA A 71 -0.47 5.58 21.56
C ALA A 71 0.14 4.32 20.95
N ARG A 72 -0.45 3.16 21.24
CA ARG A 72 -0.04 1.88 20.65
C ARG A 72 -0.16 1.89 19.13
N PHE A 73 -1.30 2.33 18.60
CA PHE A 73 -1.51 2.45 17.15
C PHE A 73 -0.41 3.31 16.50
N ASN A 74 -0.09 4.47 17.09
CA ASN A 74 0.95 5.35 16.56
C ASN A 74 2.32 4.66 16.51
N THR A 75 2.70 3.95 17.57
CA THR A 75 3.98 3.24 17.66
C THR A 75 4.03 2.04 16.72
N ASP A 76 3.05 1.13 16.82
CA ASP A 76 3.05 -0.15 16.10
C ASP A 76 2.94 0.07 14.59
N VAL A 77 2.07 1.00 14.17
CA VAL A 77 1.87 1.31 12.75
C VAL A 77 3.02 2.18 12.21
N GLY A 78 3.61 3.06 13.02
CA GLY A 78 4.84 3.78 12.66
C GLY A 78 5.98 2.81 12.34
N ALA A 79 6.22 1.85 13.23
CA ALA A 79 7.23 0.81 13.03
C ALA A 79 6.92 -0.10 11.82
N LEU A 80 5.64 -0.39 11.55
CA LEU A 80 5.22 -1.08 10.34
C LEU A 80 5.62 -0.30 9.08
N VAL A 81 5.35 1.01 9.02
CA VAL A 81 5.69 1.83 7.84
C VAL A 81 7.19 1.95 7.64
N GLU A 82 7.96 2.14 8.72
CA GLU A 82 9.42 2.17 8.66
C GLU A 82 9.96 0.86 8.08
N ARG A 83 9.56 -0.28 8.64
CA ARG A 83 9.94 -1.61 8.12
C ARG A 83 9.48 -1.81 6.68
N TRP A 84 8.24 -1.43 6.36
CA TRP A 84 7.69 -1.56 5.02
C TRP A 84 8.59 -0.88 4.00
N THR A 85 8.97 0.36 4.27
CA THR A 85 9.80 1.16 3.36
C THR A 85 11.27 0.76 3.34
N ALA A 86 11.83 0.36 4.49
CA ALA A 86 13.25 0.04 4.62
C ALA A 86 13.59 -1.41 4.28
N VAL A 87 12.62 -2.32 4.30
CA VAL A 87 12.85 -3.77 4.13
C VAL A 87 11.91 -4.38 3.09
N ASP A 88 10.60 -4.20 3.24
CA ASP A 88 9.63 -4.92 2.40
C ASP A 88 9.61 -4.37 0.96
N LEU A 89 9.71 -3.06 0.75
CA LEU A 89 9.81 -2.43 -0.57
C LEU A 89 11.11 -2.82 -1.31
N PRO A 90 12.32 -2.73 -0.70
CA PRO A 90 13.54 -3.30 -1.28
C PRO A 90 13.43 -4.77 -1.69
N ARG A 91 12.71 -5.58 -0.89
CA ARG A 91 12.45 -6.98 -1.24
C ARG A 91 11.51 -7.10 -2.44
N ALA A 92 10.42 -6.33 -2.50
CA ALA A 92 9.53 -6.29 -3.65
C ALA A 92 10.26 -5.88 -4.94
N TYR A 93 11.13 -4.86 -4.83
CA TYR A 93 11.99 -4.40 -5.92
C TYR A 93 12.85 -5.54 -6.47
N ARG A 94 13.60 -6.20 -5.58
CA ARG A 94 14.45 -7.35 -5.92
C ARG A 94 13.67 -8.49 -6.57
N LEU A 95 12.50 -8.83 -6.03
CA LEU A 95 11.64 -9.86 -6.61
C LEU A 95 11.25 -9.55 -8.06
N GLY A 96 10.97 -8.27 -8.36
CA GLY A 96 10.70 -7.83 -9.72
C GLY A 96 11.93 -7.89 -10.64
N ALA A 97 13.09 -7.43 -10.16
CA ALA A 97 14.34 -7.52 -10.89
C ALA A 97 14.72 -8.98 -11.22
N GLU A 98 14.71 -9.87 -10.23
CA GLU A 98 14.99 -11.30 -10.41
C GLU A 98 13.99 -11.97 -11.36
N ASP A 99 12.72 -11.59 -11.32
CA ASP A 99 11.70 -12.11 -12.25
C ASP A 99 11.94 -11.65 -13.69
N ALA A 100 12.30 -10.38 -13.91
CA ALA A 100 12.69 -9.88 -15.23
C ALA A 100 13.94 -10.58 -15.75
N LEU A 101 14.97 -10.69 -14.92
CA LEU A 101 16.19 -11.42 -15.25
C LEU A 101 15.91 -12.87 -15.56
N ARG A 102 14.96 -13.54 -14.89
CA ARG A 102 14.59 -14.94 -15.15
C ARG A 102 13.76 -15.12 -16.42
N SER A 103 12.86 -14.20 -16.71
CA SER A 103 11.90 -14.30 -17.81
C SER A 103 12.40 -13.73 -19.13
N ALA A 104 13.47 -12.94 -19.15
CA ALA A 104 14.00 -12.29 -20.36
C ALA A 104 14.19 -13.28 -21.52
N LEU A 105 13.78 -12.87 -22.72
CA LEU A 105 14.03 -13.58 -23.96
C LEU A 105 15.35 -13.11 -24.54
N LEU A 106 16.34 -14.01 -24.53
CA LEU A 106 17.72 -13.70 -24.89
C LEU A 106 18.03 -14.19 -26.29
N THR A 107 19.02 -13.58 -26.94
CA THR A 107 19.63 -14.17 -28.12
C THR A 107 20.31 -15.51 -27.76
N PRO A 108 20.49 -16.44 -28.72
CA PRO A 108 21.06 -17.76 -28.44
C PRO A 108 22.42 -17.75 -27.73
N ASP A 109 23.23 -16.72 -27.96
CA ASP A 109 24.59 -16.60 -27.41
C ASP A 109 24.64 -15.82 -26.08
N ALA A 110 23.54 -15.18 -25.69
CA ALA A 110 23.50 -14.36 -24.48
C ALA A 110 23.36 -15.20 -23.22
N ARG A 111 24.11 -14.81 -22.18
CA ARG A 111 24.01 -15.41 -20.85
C ARG A 111 23.05 -14.59 -19.99
N ARG A 112 22.24 -15.29 -19.21
CA ARG A 112 21.36 -14.68 -18.21
C ARG A 112 22.19 -14.27 -16.98
N PRO A 113 22.25 -12.97 -16.63
CA PRO A 113 22.94 -12.54 -15.41
C PRO A 113 22.14 -12.94 -14.17
N ALA A 114 22.83 -13.07 -13.04
CA ALA A 114 22.20 -13.14 -11.73
C ALA A 114 21.94 -11.71 -11.22
N PHE A 115 20.93 -11.54 -10.37
CA PHE A 115 20.68 -10.24 -9.76
C PHE A 115 21.81 -9.87 -8.79
N GLU A 116 22.38 -8.69 -8.98
CA GLU A 116 23.34 -8.08 -8.08
C GLU A 116 22.94 -6.63 -7.82
N TRP A 117 23.12 -6.16 -6.58
CA TRP A 117 22.86 -4.76 -6.27
C TRP A 117 23.93 -3.88 -6.91
N SER A 118 23.51 -2.98 -7.79
CA SER A 118 24.34 -1.95 -8.41
C SER A 118 24.03 -0.57 -7.82
N PRO A 119 24.90 0.44 -8.00
CA PRO A 119 24.58 1.83 -7.66
C PRO A 119 23.29 2.32 -8.32
N THR A 120 23.03 1.94 -9.58
CA THR A 120 21.79 2.28 -10.29
C THR A 120 20.55 1.74 -9.58
N HIS A 121 20.57 0.48 -9.11
CA HIS A 121 19.47 -0.06 -8.32
C HIS A 121 19.27 0.69 -7.00
N GLN A 122 20.35 1.06 -6.32
CA GLN A 122 20.29 1.77 -5.04
C GLN A 122 19.73 3.19 -5.20
N ASP A 123 20.10 3.90 -6.26
CA ASP A 123 19.61 5.25 -6.56
C ASP A 123 18.10 5.23 -6.84
N VAL A 124 17.64 4.32 -7.71
CA VAL A 124 16.21 4.16 -8.04
C VAL A 124 15.40 3.80 -6.79
N LEU A 125 15.89 2.82 -6.01
CA LEU A 125 15.20 2.40 -4.79
C LEU A 125 15.13 3.51 -3.73
N SER A 126 16.16 4.35 -3.62
CA SER A 126 16.16 5.51 -2.72
C SER A 126 15.06 6.51 -3.08
N VAL A 127 14.87 6.79 -4.37
CA VAL A 127 13.77 7.66 -4.85
C VAL A 127 12.40 7.03 -4.57
N LEU A 128 12.23 5.73 -4.86
CA LEU A 128 10.97 5.02 -4.65
C LEU A 128 10.56 5.00 -3.17
N THR A 129 11.49 4.66 -2.28
CA THR A 129 11.23 4.58 -0.84
C THR A 129 10.92 5.95 -0.25
N ALA A 130 11.64 7.00 -0.67
CA ALA A 130 11.35 8.39 -0.29
C ALA A 130 9.98 8.87 -0.77
N ALA A 131 9.49 8.39 -1.92
CA ALA A 131 8.15 8.71 -2.42
C ALA A 131 7.04 7.91 -1.70
N CYS A 132 7.30 6.65 -1.33
CA CYS A 132 6.32 5.78 -0.71
C CYS A 132 6.06 6.09 0.78
N TYR A 133 7.10 6.46 1.53
CA TYR A 133 7.01 6.70 2.97
C TYR A 133 5.99 7.79 3.35
N PRO A 134 6.01 9.01 2.74
CA PRO A 134 5.09 10.09 3.08
C PRO A 134 3.61 9.73 2.88
N VAL A 135 3.31 8.85 1.93
CA VAL A 135 1.94 8.43 1.61
C VAL A 135 1.29 7.70 2.79
N LEU A 136 2.05 6.81 3.44
CA LEU A 136 1.55 6.03 4.57
C LEU A 136 1.61 6.83 5.87
N ILE A 137 2.75 7.47 6.17
CA ILE A 137 2.94 8.17 7.45
C ILE A 137 1.94 9.32 7.63
N ARG A 138 1.65 10.09 6.57
CA ARG A 138 0.68 11.17 6.62
C ARG A 138 -0.71 10.67 7.04
N ARG A 139 -1.11 9.50 6.54
CA ARG A 139 -2.42 8.90 6.85
C ARG A 139 -2.50 8.44 8.30
N ILE A 140 -1.41 7.88 8.82
CA ILE A 140 -1.31 7.49 10.23
C ILE A 140 -1.39 8.72 11.13
N THR A 141 -0.63 9.77 10.82
CA THR A 141 -0.66 11.03 11.57
C THR A 141 -2.06 11.66 11.57
N ASP A 142 -2.76 11.64 10.44
CA ASP A 142 -4.13 12.13 10.35
C ASP A 142 -5.11 11.37 11.25
N ILE A 143 -4.98 10.04 11.33
CA ILE A 143 -5.82 9.19 12.18
C ILE A 143 -5.52 9.40 13.66
N VAL A 144 -4.23 9.49 14.04
CA VAL A 144 -3.84 9.81 15.41
C VAL A 144 -4.38 11.17 15.85
N ARG A 145 -4.27 12.19 14.98
CA ARG A 145 -4.84 13.52 15.23
C ARG A 145 -6.35 13.47 15.43
N ARG A 146 -7.06 12.68 14.61
CA ARG A 146 -8.51 12.47 14.72
C ARG A 146 -8.90 11.73 15.99
N ALA A 147 -8.14 10.70 16.37
CA ALA A 147 -8.33 9.94 17.61
C ALA A 147 -8.15 10.85 18.84
N GLN A 148 -7.11 11.68 18.86
CA GLN A 148 -6.92 12.67 19.93
C GLN A 148 -8.05 13.70 19.99
N ALA A 149 -8.57 14.14 18.84
CA ALA A 149 -9.74 15.03 18.79
C ALA A 149 -10.99 14.35 19.36
N PHE A 150 -11.24 13.09 19.01
CA PHE A 150 -12.31 12.29 19.60
C PHE A 150 -12.17 12.20 21.12
N ALA A 151 -10.98 11.91 21.67
CA ALA A 151 -10.78 11.82 23.11
C ALA A 151 -11.16 13.12 23.84
N ARG A 152 -10.81 14.27 23.27
CA ARG A 152 -11.19 15.60 23.79
C ARG A 152 -12.69 15.81 23.72
N ALA A 153 -13.31 15.52 22.57
CA ALA A 153 -14.76 15.66 22.38
C ALA A 153 -15.57 14.74 23.32
N ALA A 154 -15.16 13.49 23.46
CA ALA A 154 -15.77 12.53 24.39
C ALA A 154 -15.63 12.97 25.85
N THR A 155 -14.48 13.54 26.23
CA THR A 155 -14.28 14.12 27.58
C THR A 155 -15.21 15.31 27.82
N ALA A 156 -15.37 16.19 26.82
CA ALA A 156 -16.28 17.32 26.90
C ALA A 156 -17.75 16.86 27.00
N ALA A 157 -18.16 15.91 26.15
CA ALA A 157 -19.49 15.31 26.18
C ALA A 157 -19.80 14.64 27.53
N ALA A 158 -18.81 13.98 28.15
CA ALA A 158 -18.99 13.38 29.47
C ALA A 158 -19.29 14.38 30.60
N ARG A 159 -18.97 15.67 30.41
CA ARG A 159 -19.16 16.74 31.40
C ARG A 159 -20.36 17.63 31.10
N ALA A 160 -20.82 17.65 29.86
CA ALA A 160 -21.84 18.57 29.37
C ALA A 160 -23.23 18.28 29.96
N LEU A 161 -24.02 19.33 30.14
CA LEU A 161 -25.44 19.25 30.51
C LEU A 161 -26.28 18.68 29.36
N ASP A 162 -25.99 19.14 28.14
CA ASP A 162 -26.60 18.67 26.91
C ASP A 162 -25.52 18.20 25.93
N PRO A 163 -25.04 16.95 26.09
CA PRO A 163 -23.99 16.42 25.23
C PRO A 163 -24.53 16.01 23.85
N PRO A 164 -23.69 16.11 22.80
CA PRO A 164 -24.01 15.53 21.50
C PRO A 164 -24.33 14.04 21.62
N THR A 165 -25.06 13.49 20.65
CA THR A 165 -25.31 12.05 20.64
C THR A 165 -24.02 11.29 20.38
N THR A 166 -23.98 10.01 20.75
CA THR A 166 -22.81 9.16 20.43
C THR A 166 -22.64 8.97 18.93
N ASP A 167 -23.73 9.03 18.18
CA ASP A 167 -23.72 8.91 16.72
C ASP A 167 -23.15 10.18 16.08
N ASP A 168 -23.47 11.36 16.62
CA ASP A 168 -22.84 12.62 16.22
C ASP A 168 -21.33 12.60 16.47
N LEU A 169 -20.90 12.13 17.66
CA LEU A 169 -19.49 12.01 18.00
C LEU A 169 -18.74 11.04 17.08
N ALA A 170 -19.36 9.91 16.74
CA ALA A 170 -18.78 8.94 15.81
C ALA A 170 -18.66 9.53 14.40
N THR A 171 -19.69 10.25 13.94
CA THR A 171 -19.75 10.88 12.61
C THR A 171 -18.76 12.03 12.46
N GLN A 172 -18.53 12.82 13.53
CA GLN A 172 -17.57 13.93 13.54
C GLN A 172 -16.12 13.44 13.63
N HIS A 173 -15.90 12.24 14.16
CA HIS A 173 -14.57 11.67 14.37
C HIS A 173 -14.49 10.19 13.90
N PRO A 174 -14.77 9.89 12.62
CA PRO A 174 -14.79 8.51 12.14
C PRO A 174 -13.37 7.95 12.16
N LEU A 175 -13.12 6.85 12.86
CA LEU A 175 -11.81 6.20 12.87
C LEU A 175 -11.75 4.99 11.96
N ASP A 176 -12.87 4.48 11.45
CA ASP A 176 -12.96 3.30 10.59
C ASP A 176 -12.78 3.61 9.10
N THR A 177 -12.83 4.90 8.71
CA THR A 177 -12.65 5.34 7.33
C THR A 177 -11.48 6.29 7.13
N VAL A 178 -10.91 6.20 5.92
CA VAL A 178 -9.89 7.12 5.41
C VAL A 178 -10.55 8.02 4.36
N PRO A 179 -10.50 9.36 4.54
CA PRO A 179 -10.98 10.30 3.54
C PRO A 179 -10.04 10.33 2.34
N TYR A 180 -10.62 10.36 1.15
CA TYR A 180 -9.93 10.46 -0.12
C TYR A 180 -10.47 11.67 -0.91
N GLY A 181 -9.85 11.96 -2.06
CA GLY A 181 -10.19 13.13 -2.88
C GLY A 181 -11.70 13.23 -3.18
N ARG A 182 -12.23 14.45 -3.25
CA ARG A 182 -13.66 14.74 -3.47
C ARG A 182 -14.60 14.22 -2.36
N GLY A 183 -14.08 13.93 -1.16
CA GLY A 183 -14.88 13.60 0.02
C GLY A 183 -15.28 12.13 0.14
N THR A 184 -14.83 11.26 -0.77
CA THR A 184 -15.08 9.82 -0.67
C THR A 184 -14.43 9.23 0.58
N GLN A 185 -15.13 8.33 1.25
CA GLN A 185 -14.65 7.62 2.44
C GLN A 185 -14.41 6.17 2.07
N HIS A 186 -13.20 5.68 2.32
CA HIS A 186 -12.88 4.26 2.13
C HIS A 186 -12.70 3.58 3.49
N PRO A 187 -13.21 2.36 3.69
CA PRO A 187 -12.87 1.57 4.86
C PRO A 187 -11.36 1.46 5.00
N ALA A 188 -10.83 1.60 6.22
CA ALA A 188 -9.39 1.61 6.46
C ALA A 188 -8.67 0.37 5.91
N ALA A 189 -9.27 -0.82 6.09
CA ALA A 189 -8.79 -2.07 5.54
C ALA A 189 -8.70 -2.04 4.00
N SER A 190 -9.72 -1.49 3.34
CA SER A 190 -9.74 -1.36 1.88
C SER A 190 -8.68 -0.39 1.38
N TRP A 191 -8.47 0.73 2.09
CA TRP A 191 -7.42 1.69 1.77
C TRP A 191 -6.03 1.09 1.96
N ALA A 192 -5.79 0.45 3.10
CA ALA A 192 -4.53 -0.24 3.42
C ALA A 192 -4.18 -1.26 2.34
N ARG A 193 -5.18 -2.06 1.94
CA ARG A 193 -5.02 -3.05 0.88
C ARG A 193 -4.57 -2.43 -0.42
N ALA A 194 -5.31 -1.44 -0.89
CA ALA A 194 -5.02 -0.76 -2.15
C ALA A 194 -3.66 -0.06 -2.12
N ALA A 195 -3.31 0.63 -1.04
CA ALA A 195 -2.06 1.38 -0.91
C ALA A 195 -0.83 0.47 -0.90
N LEU A 196 -0.84 -0.57 -0.07
CA LEU A 196 0.27 -1.52 0.03
C LEU A 196 0.44 -2.30 -1.29
N SER A 197 -0.66 -2.79 -1.87
CA SER A 197 -0.61 -3.49 -3.17
C SER A 197 -0.08 -2.60 -4.29
N ALA A 198 -0.57 -1.36 -4.41
CA ALA A 198 -0.10 -0.44 -5.44
C ALA A 198 1.40 -0.15 -5.29
N GLN A 199 1.87 0.20 -4.08
CA GLN A 199 3.30 0.43 -3.84
C GLN A 199 4.15 -0.81 -4.16
N SER A 200 3.74 -1.99 -3.71
CA SER A 200 4.45 -3.24 -3.96
C SER A 200 4.57 -3.57 -5.45
N VAL A 201 3.49 -3.45 -6.22
CA VAL A 201 3.51 -3.75 -7.66
C VAL A 201 4.31 -2.70 -8.41
N THR A 202 4.12 -1.41 -8.12
CA THR A 202 4.93 -0.33 -8.71
C THR A 202 6.41 -0.58 -8.46
N VAL A 203 6.81 -0.83 -7.21
CA VAL A 203 8.23 -1.03 -6.85
C VAL A 203 8.81 -2.29 -7.49
N ALA A 204 8.05 -3.38 -7.55
CA ALA A 204 8.49 -4.60 -8.24
C ALA A 204 8.65 -4.35 -9.76
N ASN A 205 7.71 -3.66 -10.40
CA ASN A 205 7.80 -3.34 -11.82
C ASN A 205 8.93 -2.36 -12.12
N THR A 206 9.20 -1.39 -11.26
CA THR A 206 10.39 -0.54 -11.39
C THR A 206 11.68 -1.35 -11.23
N GLY A 207 11.72 -2.33 -10.34
CA GLY A 207 12.86 -3.26 -10.23
C GLY A 207 13.07 -4.08 -11.50
N ALA A 208 12.00 -4.62 -12.07
CA ALA A 208 12.01 -5.34 -13.34
C ALA A 208 12.57 -4.46 -14.48
N LEU A 209 12.10 -3.22 -14.59
CA LEU A 209 12.51 -2.28 -15.63
C LEU A 209 13.93 -1.73 -15.43
N THR A 210 14.38 -1.61 -14.17
CA THR A 210 15.77 -1.28 -13.91
C THR A 210 16.69 -2.42 -14.34
N ALA A 211 16.35 -3.67 -14.01
CA ALA A 211 17.13 -4.83 -14.45
C ALA A 211 17.11 -5.00 -15.98
N THR A 212 15.97 -4.70 -16.60
CA THR A 212 15.82 -4.66 -18.07
C THR A 212 16.88 -3.76 -18.71
N THR A 213 17.04 -2.54 -18.21
CA THR A 213 17.93 -1.55 -18.84
C THR A 213 19.37 -1.63 -18.33
N ALA A 214 19.57 -1.82 -17.03
CA ALA A 214 20.89 -1.78 -16.40
C ALA A 214 21.65 -3.11 -16.48
N ASP A 215 20.96 -4.25 -16.42
CA ASP A 215 21.62 -5.56 -16.34
C ASP A 215 21.55 -6.35 -17.65
N LEU A 216 20.48 -6.14 -18.44
CA LEU A 216 20.24 -6.82 -19.72
C LEU A 216 20.45 -5.92 -20.94
N GLU A 217 20.63 -4.62 -20.73
CA GLU A 217 20.73 -3.61 -21.79
C GLU A 217 19.56 -3.68 -22.80
N ALA A 218 18.40 -4.18 -22.35
CA ALA A 218 17.23 -4.36 -23.19
C ALA A 218 16.49 -3.03 -23.36
N ARG A 219 16.14 -2.72 -24.61
CA ARG A 219 15.39 -1.52 -25.01
C ARG A 219 13.89 -1.77 -25.06
N TRP A 220 13.51 -3.02 -25.24
CA TRP A 220 12.13 -3.45 -25.40
C TRP A 220 11.71 -4.41 -24.28
N VAL A 221 10.44 -4.35 -23.91
CA VAL A 221 9.78 -5.28 -23.01
C VAL A 221 8.49 -5.78 -23.64
N GLN A 222 8.21 -7.06 -23.49
CA GLN A 222 6.86 -7.59 -23.66
C GLN A 222 6.08 -7.36 -22.37
N VAL A 223 4.86 -6.85 -22.50
CA VAL A 223 3.99 -6.55 -21.37
C VAL A 223 2.95 -7.65 -21.22
N THR A 224 2.83 -8.20 -20.02
CA THR A 224 1.70 -9.08 -19.65
C THR A 224 0.85 -8.38 -18.61
N ASP A 225 -0.46 -8.31 -18.80
CA ASP A 225 -1.40 -7.65 -17.89
C ASP A 225 -2.78 -8.34 -18.01
N GLY A 226 -3.81 -7.83 -17.35
CA GLY A 226 -5.18 -8.24 -17.63
C GLY A 226 -5.61 -7.89 -19.07
N PRO A 227 -6.44 -8.71 -19.74
CA PRO A 227 -6.85 -8.47 -21.14
C PRO A 227 -7.65 -7.17 -21.33
N GLU A 228 -8.28 -6.67 -20.27
CA GLU A 228 -9.03 -5.40 -20.25
C GLU A 228 -8.23 -4.22 -19.69
N CYS A 229 -6.93 -4.41 -19.41
CA CYS A 229 -6.06 -3.33 -18.93
C CYS A 229 -5.57 -2.50 -20.13
N GLY A 230 -5.92 -1.22 -20.15
CA GLY A 230 -5.27 -0.26 -21.02
C GLY A 230 -3.88 0.15 -20.51
N TRP A 231 -3.14 0.88 -21.32
CA TRP A 231 -1.75 1.23 -21.04
C TRP A 231 -1.61 2.14 -19.82
N THR A 232 -2.34 3.26 -19.76
CA THR A 232 -2.29 4.18 -18.63
C THR A 232 -3.56 4.11 -17.76
N SER A 233 -4.68 3.61 -18.30
CA SER A 233 -5.90 3.33 -17.54
C SER A 233 -6.79 2.27 -18.22
N HIS A 234 -7.73 1.67 -17.48
CA HIS A 234 -8.66 0.64 -18.02
C HIS A 234 -9.44 1.03 -19.29
N PRO A 235 -10.09 2.21 -19.36
CA PRO A 235 -10.96 2.54 -20.49
C PRO A 235 -10.19 2.91 -21.78
N GLU A 236 -8.86 2.82 -21.80
CA GLU A 236 -8.08 3.18 -22.97
C GLU A 236 -8.14 2.14 -24.08
N PRO A 237 -8.21 2.58 -25.35
CA PRO A 237 -8.13 1.69 -26.50
C PRO A 237 -6.74 1.08 -26.66
N ASP A 238 -5.70 1.78 -26.20
CA ASP A 238 -4.33 1.26 -26.17
C ASP A 238 -4.20 0.21 -25.08
N ARG A 239 -4.12 -1.07 -25.47
CA ARG A 239 -4.09 -2.20 -24.52
C ARG A 239 -2.66 -2.51 -24.09
N ALA A 240 -2.51 -2.93 -22.84
CA ALA A 240 -1.20 -3.26 -22.29
C ALA A 240 -0.80 -4.71 -22.59
N HIS A 241 -1.73 -5.66 -22.40
CA HIS A 241 -1.42 -7.08 -22.47
C HIS A 241 -1.01 -7.51 -23.88
N ASP A 242 0.07 -8.30 -23.96
CA ASP A 242 0.61 -8.90 -25.19
C ASP A 242 1.04 -7.86 -26.21
N THR A 243 1.59 -6.74 -25.71
CA THR A 243 2.23 -5.71 -26.52
C THR A 243 3.71 -5.59 -26.22
N LEU A 244 4.47 -5.09 -27.18
CA LEU A 244 5.85 -4.66 -26.99
C LEU A 244 5.87 -3.18 -26.67
N ARG A 245 6.66 -2.82 -25.65
CA ARG A 245 6.86 -1.44 -25.22
C ARG A 245 8.33 -1.11 -25.08
N SER A 246 8.73 0.13 -25.31
CA SER A 246 10.07 0.54 -24.89
C SER A 246 10.19 0.45 -23.38
N ALA A 247 11.38 0.12 -22.89
CA ALA A 247 11.68 0.12 -21.47
C ALA A 247 11.52 1.52 -20.85
N GLU A 248 11.73 2.58 -21.64
CA GLU A 248 11.53 3.97 -21.24
C GLU A 248 10.05 4.29 -21.01
N GLU A 249 9.17 3.97 -21.98
CA GLU A 249 7.73 4.20 -21.82
C GLU A 249 7.17 3.38 -20.65
N ALA A 250 7.58 2.11 -20.55
CA ALA A 250 7.18 1.24 -19.46
C ALA A 250 7.59 1.78 -18.07
N ALA A 251 8.72 2.48 -17.97
CA ALA A 251 9.18 3.11 -16.73
C ALA A 251 8.33 4.31 -16.31
N ILE A 252 7.68 4.99 -17.26
CA ILE A 252 6.71 6.05 -16.98
C ILE A 252 5.41 5.45 -16.43
N TYR A 253 4.99 4.29 -16.94
CA TYR A 253 3.73 3.62 -16.59
C TYR A 253 3.93 2.21 -15.99
N PRO A 254 4.59 2.08 -14.82
CA PRO A 254 4.87 0.79 -14.20
C PRO A 254 3.58 0.06 -13.77
N ILE A 255 2.48 0.78 -13.57
CA ILE A 255 1.12 0.27 -13.38
C ILE A 255 0.11 1.22 -14.03
N ALA A 256 -1.08 0.73 -14.42
CA ALA A 256 -2.18 1.58 -14.88
C ALA A 256 -3.13 2.02 -13.75
N HIS A 257 -3.33 1.17 -12.73
CA HIS A 257 -4.28 1.44 -11.64
C HIS A 257 -3.95 0.60 -10.39
N PRO A 258 -4.55 0.90 -9.23
CA PRO A 258 -4.49 0.01 -8.08
C PRO A 258 -5.06 -1.38 -8.43
N GLY A 259 -4.32 -2.45 -8.10
CA GLY A 259 -4.71 -3.83 -8.42
C GLY A 259 -4.27 -4.31 -9.81
N CYS A 260 -3.46 -3.54 -10.52
CA CYS A 260 -2.86 -3.92 -11.80
C CYS A 260 -2.04 -5.22 -11.68
N LEU A 261 -2.12 -6.06 -12.71
CA LEU A 261 -1.42 -7.35 -12.80
C LEU A 261 -0.18 -7.28 -13.71
N ARG A 262 0.19 -6.07 -14.15
CA ARG A 262 1.24 -5.82 -15.13
C ARG A 262 2.58 -6.42 -14.71
N ARG A 263 3.23 -7.07 -15.66
CA ARG A 263 4.62 -7.54 -15.59
C ARG A 263 5.32 -7.22 -16.91
N PHE A 264 6.64 -7.12 -16.83
CA PHE A 264 7.50 -6.77 -17.96
C PHE A 264 8.49 -7.90 -18.19
N ILE A 265 8.52 -8.43 -19.41
CA ILE A 265 9.42 -9.47 -19.87
C ILE A 265 10.45 -8.80 -20.78
N PRO A 266 11.73 -8.72 -20.38
CA PRO A 266 12.76 -8.08 -21.21
C PRO A 266 12.96 -8.79 -22.55
N ARG A 267 13.16 -8.00 -23.61
CA ARG A 267 13.39 -8.46 -24.98
C ARG A 267 14.72 -7.93 -25.56
N PRO A 268 15.88 -8.23 -24.95
CA PRO A 268 17.17 -7.84 -25.52
C PRO A 268 17.42 -8.47 -26.90
N ASP A 269 16.76 -9.59 -27.21
CA ASP A 269 16.75 -10.20 -28.55
C ASP A 269 16.22 -9.28 -29.65
N LEU A 270 15.43 -8.28 -29.27
CA LEU A 270 14.80 -7.32 -30.17
C LEU A 270 15.55 -5.98 -30.30
N ASN A 271 16.68 -5.79 -29.60
CA ASN A 271 17.38 -4.50 -29.53
C ASN A 271 17.83 -3.92 -30.88
N HIS A 272 18.01 -4.77 -31.89
CA HIS A 272 18.52 -4.41 -33.21
C HIS A 272 17.47 -4.50 -34.31
N ASP A 273 16.22 -4.79 -33.96
CA ASP A 273 15.13 -4.82 -34.93
C ASP A 273 14.57 -3.40 -35.13
N PRO A 274 14.74 -2.80 -36.32
CA PRO A 274 14.25 -1.45 -36.61
C PRO A 274 12.75 -1.39 -36.91
N ALA A 275 12.07 -2.54 -37.05
CA ALA A 275 10.66 -2.60 -37.44
C ALA A 275 9.70 -2.57 -36.24
N ILE A 276 10.21 -2.55 -35.02
CA ILE A 276 9.40 -2.58 -33.80
C ILE A 276 8.78 -1.22 -33.53
N GLU A 277 7.47 -1.20 -33.35
CA GLU A 277 6.70 -0.02 -32.97
C GLU A 277 6.15 -0.14 -31.54
N GLU A 278 5.97 1.00 -30.86
CA GLU A 278 5.33 1.04 -29.55
C GLU A 278 3.91 0.48 -29.60
N GLY A 279 3.59 -0.42 -28.67
CA GLY A 279 2.27 -1.03 -28.57
C GLY A 279 1.99 -2.11 -29.62
N GLN A 280 2.99 -2.51 -30.42
CA GLN A 280 2.79 -3.59 -31.38
C GLN A 280 2.43 -4.90 -30.66
N PRO A 281 1.48 -5.70 -31.18
CA PRO A 281 1.17 -7.02 -30.63
C PRO A 281 2.35 -8.00 -30.72
N VAL A 282 2.45 -8.91 -29.75
CA VAL A 282 3.43 -10.02 -29.72
C VAL A 282 2.94 -11.24 -30.49
#